data_AF-A0A7C0XUD8-F1
#
_entry.id   AF-A0A7C0XUD8-F1
#
_cell.length_a   1.000
_cell.length_b   1.000
_cell.length_c   1.000
_cell.angle_alpha   90.00
_cell.angle_beta   90.00
_cell.angle_gamma   90.00
#
_symmetry.space_group_name_H-M   'P 1'
#
loop_
_entity.id
_entity.type
_entity.pdbx_description
1 polymer ?
#
loop_
_entity_poly.entity_id
_entity_poly.type
_entity_poly.pdbx_seq_one_letter_code
_entity_poly.pdbx_strand_id
1 'polypeptide(L)'
;MSIMDANVFFKNIETLTLRRDNLLRKFRRLLRDYAKGRIELDDVLDILKTLRRSRRALTKLLRDRLGIYNDIREGYLELVGTLLEFTTIVAINEEEELLRRLGKVFEKKGVKDSNIFNELRNDLEEVKELSKLVTEFLNGLYRSR
;
A
#
# COMPACT_ATOMS: atom_id res chain seq x y z
N MET A 1 25.10 1.30 -8.01
CA MET A 1 24.70 1.34 -6.58
C MET A 1 25.69 0.56 -5.69
N SER A 2 25.97 1.01 -4.46
CA SER A 2 26.85 0.26 -3.54
C SER A 2 26.13 -0.96 -2.94
N ILE A 3 26.86 -1.95 -2.43
CA ILE A 3 26.28 -3.13 -1.74
C ILE A 3 25.39 -2.68 -0.56
N MET A 4 25.81 -1.65 0.15
CA MET A 4 25.09 -1.10 1.30
C MET A 4 23.76 -0.45 0.86
N ASP A 5 23.76 0.27 -0.26
CA ASP A 5 22.54 0.89 -0.80
C ASP A 5 21.51 -0.13 -1.29
N ALA A 6 21.96 -1.21 -1.95
CA ALA A 6 21.07 -2.28 -2.43
C ALA A 6 20.43 -3.04 -1.26
N ASN A 7 21.19 -3.32 -0.21
CA ASN A 7 20.68 -3.97 1.00
C ASN A 7 19.67 -3.06 1.75
N VAL A 8 19.96 -1.76 1.86
CA VAL A 8 19.03 -0.80 2.47
C VAL A 8 17.74 -0.69 1.67
N PHE A 9 17.82 -0.65 0.34
CA PHE A 9 16.64 -0.64 -0.52
C PHE A 9 15.78 -1.90 -0.32
N PHE A 10 16.39 -3.08 -0.37
CA PHE A 10 15.69 -4.34 -0.12
C PHE A 10 15.01 -4.36 1.26
N LYS A 11 15.75 -4.00 2.33
CA LYS A 11 15.21 -3.97 3.69
C LYS A 11 14.04 -2.99 3.85
N ASN A 12 14.08 -1.86 3.15
CA ASN A 12 12.99 -0.91 3.15
C ASN A 12 11.74 -1.47 2.44
N ILE A 13 11.91 -2.12 1.29
CA ILE A 13 10.80 -2.80 0.58
C ILE A 13 10.19 -3.88 1.47
N GLU A 14 11.01 -4.79 2.01
CA GLU A 14 10.59 -5.85 2.93
C GLU A 14 9.80 -5.29 4.11
N THR A 15 10.35 -4.29 4.79
CA THR A 15 9.71 -3.65 5.95
C THR A 15 8.36 -3.02 5.58
N LEU A 16 8.29 -2.30 4.45
CA LEU A 16 7.06 -1.65 4.02
C LEU A 16 6.00 -2.65 3.58
N THR A 17 6.38 -3.73 2.89
CA THR A 17 5.48 -4.81 2.49
C THR A 17 4.88 -5.52 3.70
N LEU A 18 5.71 -5.95 4.66
CA LEU A 18 5.25 -6.61 5.88
C LEU A 18 4.40 -5.69 6.76
N ARG A 19 4.80 -4.42 6.88
CA ARG A 19 4.02 -3.42 7.62
C ARG A 19 2.65 -3.22 6.98
N ARG A 20 2.58 -3.12 5.65
CA ARG A 20 1.34 -2.93 4.91
C ARG A 20 0.38 -4.11 5.11
N ASP A 21 0.86 -5.35 4.99
CA ASP A 21 0.03 -6.55 5.24
C ASP A 21 -0.58 -6.53 6.67
N ASN A 22 0.24 -6.25 7.68
CA ASN A 22 -0.23 -6.13 9.07
C ASN A 22 -1.29 -5.03 9.24
N LEU A 23 -1.08 -3.86 8.61
CA LEU A 23 -2.04 -2.76 8.65
C LEU A 23 -3.36 -3.14 7.98
N LEU A 24 -3.33 -3.85 6.86
CA LEU A 24 -4.54 -4.30 6.14
C LEU A 24 -5.34 -5.32 6.95
N ARG A 25 -4.67 -6.30 7.57
CA ARG A 25 -5.30 -7.23 8.51
C ARG A 25 -5.98 -6.50 9.68
N LYS A 26 -5.31 -5.50 10.25
CA LYS A 26 -5.87 -4.66 11.32
C LYS A 26 -7.06 -3.83 10.81
N PHE A 27 -6.94 -3.20 9.64
CA PHE A 27 -8.01 -2.40 9.04
C PHE A 27 -9.25 -3.25 8.74
N ARG A 28 -9.09 -4.44 8.16
CA ARG A 28 -10.18 -5.41 7.95
C ARG A 28 -10.93 -5.72 9.25
N ARG A 29 -10.22 -5.92 10.36
CA ARG A 29 -10.83 -6.16 11.67
C ARG A 29 -11.61 -4.94 12.15
N LEU A 30 -10.98 -3.75 12.16
CA LEU A 30 -11.61 -2.51 12.59
C LEU A 30 -12.85 -2.17 11.76
N LEU A 31 -12.78 -2.30 10.44
CA LEU A 31 -13.92 -2.09 9.55
C LEU A 31 -15.12 -2.97 9.91
N ARG A 32 -14.87 -4.25 10.23
CA ARG A 32 -15.92 -5.18 10.67
C ARG A 32 -16.49 -4.79 12.03
N ASP A 33 -15.67 -4.37 12.97
CA ASP A 33 -16.11 -3.98 14.30
C ASP A 33 -16.88 -2.65 14.25
N TYR A 34 -16.44 -1.69 13.44
CA TYR A 34 -17.14 -0.43 13.19
C TYR A 34 -18.50 -0.65 12.52
N ALA A 35 -18.56 -1.52 11.50
CA ALA A 35 -19.82 -1.90 10.87
C ALA A 35 -20.82 -2.46 11.90
N LYS A 36 -20.35 -3.19 12.91
CA LYS A 36 -21.14 -3.73 14.01
C LYS A 36 -21.38 -2.76 15.17
N GLY A 37 -20.84 -1.53 15.11
CA GLY A 37 -20.99 -0.53 16.17
C GLY A 37 -20.22 -0.85 17.45
N ARG A 38 -19.11 -1.60 17.36
CA ARG A 38 -18.27 -1.98 18.50
C ARG A 38 -17.11 -1.02 18.77
N ILE A 39 -16.82 -0.16 17.81
CA ILE A 39 -15.78 0.86 17.86
C ILE A 39 -16.31 2.12 17.19
N GLU A 40 -15.62 3.23 17.43
CA GLU A 40 -15.99 4.53 16.91
C GLU A 40 -15.39 4.79 15.52
N LEU A 41 -15.88 5.82 14.84
CA LEU A 41 -15.38 6.24 13.53
C LEU A 41 -13.89 6.60 13.60
N ASP A 42 -13.46 7.26 14.67
CA ASP A 42 -12.07 7.74 14.84
C ASP A 42 -11.05 6.60 14.81
N ASP A 43 -11.38 5.43 15.39
CA ASP A 43 -10.53 4.23 15.35
C ASP A 43 -10.25 3.78 13.90
N VAL A 44 -11.25 3.92 13.02
CA VAL A 44 -11.14 3.59 11.60
C VAL A 44 -10.33 4.65 10.85
N LEU A 45 -10.55 5.92 11.16
CA LEU A 45 -9.80 7.02 10.53
C LEU A 45 -8.30 6.97 10.88
N ASP A 46 -7.94 6.56 12.09
CA ASP A 46 -6.54 6.47 12.50
C ASP A 46 -5.76 5.35 11.81
N ILE A 47 -6.39 4.20 11.56
CA ILE A 47 -5.76 3.15 10.77
C ILE A 47 -5.61 3.57 9.31
N LEU A 48 -6.57 4.31 8.74
CA LEU A 48 -6.44 4.86 7.38
C LEU A 48 -5.29 5.84 7.25
N LYS A 49 -5.12 6.77 8.21
CA LYS A 49 -3.98 7.69 8.23
C LYS A 49 -2.65 6.92 8.20
N THR A 50 -2.58 5.80 8.91
CA THR A 50 -1.39 4.96 8.97
C THR A 50 -1.14 4.21 7.66
N LEU A 51 -2.20 3.65 7.05
CA LEU A 51 -2.15 3.03 5.73
C LEU A 51 -1.68 4.02 4.66
N ARG A 52 -2.23 5.24 4.66
CA ARG A 52 -1.86 6.34 3.76
C ARG A 52 -0.38 6.69 3.86
N ARG A 53 0.16 6.83 5.07
CA ARG A 53 1.59 7.06 5.29
C ARG A 53 2.44 5.90 4.75
N SER A 54 2.03 4.65 5.02
CA SER A 54 2.73 3.47 4.53
C SER A 54 2.75 3.39 3.00
N ARG A 55 1.60 3.68 2.36
CA ARG A 55 1.46 3.73 0.89
C ARG A 55 2.38 4.77 0.29
N ARG A 56 2.32 6.02 0.77
CA ARG A 56 3.17 7.12 0.28
C ARG A 56 4.67 6.84 0.46
N ALA A 57 5.05 6.17 1.56
CA ALA A 57 6.44 5.77 1.77
C ALA A 57 6.92 4.78 0.70
N LEU A 58 6.11 3.76 0.38
CA LEU A 58 6.43 2.82 -0.70
C LEU A 58 6.42 3.49 -2.08
N THR A 59 5.43 4.35 -2.36
CA THR A 59 5.37 5.13 -3.59
C THR A 59 6.63 5.96 -3.78
N LYS A 60 7.08 6.67 -2.74
CA LYS A 60 8.30 7.47 -2.79
C LYS A 60 9.52 6.58 -3.05
N LEU A 61 9.67 5.50 -2.29
CA LEU A 61 10.79 4.57 -2.42
C LEU A 61 10.92 4.01 -3.84
N LEU A 62 9.79 3.67 -4.48
CA LEU A 62 9.78 3.16 -5.85
C LEU A 62 10.04 4.26 -6.88
N ARG A 63 9.49 5.47 -6.71
CA ARG A 63 9.76 6.62 -7.61
C ARG A 63 11.24 6.99 -7.60
N ASP A 64 11.86 7.04 -6.42
CA ASP A 64 13.27 7.41 -6.26
C ASP A 64 14.23 6.40 -6.94
N ARG A 65 13.74 5.20 -7.28
CA ARG A 65 14.51 4.13 -7.92
C ARG A 65 14.00 3.73 -9.31
N LEU A 66 12.96 4.42 -9.81
CA LEU A 66 12.39 4.13 -11.11
C LEU A 66 13.44 4.39 -12.20
N GLY A 67 13.60 3.43 -13.12
CA GLY A 67 14.59 3.52 -14.21
C GLY A 67 16.01 3.07 -13.85
N ILE A 68 16.32 2.82 -12.58
CA ILE A 68 17.67 2.43 -12.12
C ILE A 68 17.71 0.94 -11.76
N TYR A 69 17.14 0.09 -12.63
CA TYR A 69 16.95 -1.34 -12.36
C TYR A 69 18.25 -2.14 -12.39
N ASN A 70 19.17 -1.77 -13.30
CA ASN A 70 20.49 -2.40 -13.47
C ASN A 70 21.39 -2.23 -12.25
N ASP A 71 21.06 -1.28 -11.36
CA ASP A 71 21.80 -1.04 -10.13
C ASP A 71 21.38 -1.98 -8.99
N ILE A 72 20.26 -2.70 -9.15
CA ILE A 72 19.84 -3.71 -8.19
C ILE A 72 20.69 -4.95 -8.42
N ARG A 73 21.48 -5.31 -7.40
CA ARG A 73 22.35 -6.48 -7.46
C ARG A 73 21.52 -7.75 -7.70
N GLU A 74 22.04 -8.63 -8.53
CA GLU A 74 21.36 -9.85 -9.00
C GLU A 74 20.73 -10.68 -7.87
N GLY A 75 21.44 -10.88 -6.76
CA GLY A 75 20.94 -11.63 -5.60
C GLY A 75 19.74 -10.99 -4.85
N TYR A 76 19.41 -9.72 -5.10
CA TYR A 76 18.23 -9.06 -4.55
C TYR A 76 17.12 -8.86 -5.59
N LEU A 77 17.40 -9.01 -6.89
CA LEU A 77 16.40 -8.80 -7.96
C LEU A 77 15.19 -9.71 -7.77
N GLU A 78 15.42 -10.99 -7.49
CA GLU A 78 14.34 -11.97 -7.27
C GLU A 78 13.53 -11.63 -6.03
N LEU A 79 14.21 -11.36 -4.90
CA LEU A 79 13.56 -11.05 -3.63
C LEU A 79 12.70 -9.78 -3.70
N VAL A 80 13.23 -8.71 -4.32
CA VAL A 80 12.47 -7.47 -4.56
C VAL A 80 11.29 -7.74 -5.49
N GLY A 81 11.51 -8.50 -6.57
CA GLY A 81 10.46 -8.92 -7.49
C GLY A 81 9.30 -9.60 -6.75
N THR A 82 9.58 -10.64 -5.97
CA THR A 82 8.58 -11.39 -5.21
C THR A 82 7.80 -10.50 -4.23
N LEU A 83 8.48 -9.60 -3.50
CA LEU A 83 7.81 -8.70 -2.55
C LEU A 83 6.89 -7.71 -3.25
N LEU A 84 7.29 -7.21 -4.42
CA LEU A 84 6.48 -6.29 -5.21
C LEU A 84 5.33 -6.99 -5.93
N GLU A 85 5.53 -8.21 -6.42
CA GLU A 85 4.45 -9.05 -6.95
C GLU A 85 3.38 -9.34 -5.89
N PHE A 86 3.80 -9.76 -4.69
CA PHE A 86 2.89 -9.91 -3.55
C PHE A 86 2.15 -8.59 -3.26
N THR A 87 2.86 -7.47 -3.29
CA THR A 87 2.26 -6.16 -3.02
C THR A 87 1.17 -5.81 -4.04
N THR A 88 1.40 -6.05 -5.33
CA THR A 88 0.43 -5.79 -6.40
C THR A 88 -0.73 -6.76 -6.38
N ILE A 89 -0.46 -8.06 -6.29
CA ILE A 89 -1.49 -9.11 -6.44
C ILE A 89 -2.38 -9.17 -5.20
N VAL A 90 -1.81 -8.99 -4.01
CA VAL A 90 -2.53 -9.21 -2.74
C VAL A 90 -2.80 -7.87 -2.05
N ALA A 91 -1.76 -7.15 -1.65
CA ALA A 91 -1.93 -6.03 -0.71
C ALA A 91 -2.61 -4.79 -1.32
N ILE A 92 -2.41 -4.51 -2.61
CA ILE A 92 -3.09 -3.41 -3.32
C ILE A 92 -4.57 -3.74 -3.52
N ASN A 93 -4.88 -4.94 -4.03
CA ASN A 93 -6.25 -5.38 -4.25
C ASN A 93 -7.05 -5.44 -2.95
N GLU A 94 -6.45 -5.94 -1.86
CA GLU A 94 -7.08 -5.95 -0.55
C GLU A 94 -7.36 -4.52 -0.03
N GLU A 95 -6.40 -3.59 -0.18
CA GLU A 95 -6.62 -2.21 0.26
C GLU A 95 -7.79 -1.57 -0.51
N GLU A 96 -7.82 -1.72 -1.83
CA GLU A 96 -8.88 -1.17 -2.66
C GLU A 96 -10.26 -1.72 -2.26
N GLU A 97 -10.37 -3.04 -2.04
CA GLU A 97 -11.61 -3.67 -1.61
C GLU A 97 -12.07 -3.13 -0.24
N LEU A 98 -11.15 -3.03 0.72
CA LEU A 98 -11.45 -2.54 2.07
C LEU A 98 -11.89 -1.08 2.05
N LEU A 99 -11.25 -0.22 1.25
CA LEU A 99 -11.65 1.19 1.08
C LEU A 99 -13.03 1.31 0.45
N ARG A 100 -13.33 0.54 -0.62
CA ARG A 100 -14.66 0.52 -1.24
C ARG A 100 -15.72 0.04 -0.26
N ARG A 101 -15.41 -0.98 0.54
CA ARG A 101 -16.31 -1.49 1.58
C ARG A 101 -16.53 -0.47 2.69
N LEU A 102 -15.50 0.26 3.08
CA LEU A 102 -15.61 1.34 4.06
C LEU A 102 -16.58 2.42 3.59
N GLY A 103 -16.49 2.86 2.32
CA GLY A 103 -17.43 3.83 1.76
C GLY A 103 -18.89 3.38 1.90
N LYS A 104 -19.19 2.12 1.57
CA LYS A 104 -20.52 1.53 1.76
C LYS A 104 -20.94 1.49 3.23
N VAL A 105 -20.01 1.28 4.16
CA VAL A 105 -20.30 1.29 5.60
C VAL A 105 -20.58 2.71 6.09
N PHE A 106 -19.84 3.72 5.62
CA PHE A 106 -20.10 5.13 5.92
C PHE A 106 -21.50 5.57 5.47
N GLU A 107 -21.89 5.22 4.24
CA GLU A 107 -23.24 5.47 3.73
C GLU A 107 -24.31 4.84 4.63
N LYS A 108 -24.15 3.54 4.96
CA LYS A 108 -25.10 2.81 5.82
C LYS A 108 -25.19 3.35 7.25
N LYS A 109 -24.08 3.85 7.78
CA LYS A 109 -24.00 4.46 9.12
C LYS A 109 -24.46 5.92 9.13
N GLY A 110 -24.82 6.49 7.98
CA GLY A 110 -25.28 7.87 7.88
C GLY A 110 -24.19 8.91 8.14
N VAL A 111 -22.92 8.58 7.85
CA VAL A 111 -21.83 9.57 7.88
C VAL A 111 -22.11 10.60 6.79
N LYS A 112 -22.15 11.89 7.16
CA LYS A 112 -22.47 13.01 6.26
C LYS A 112 -21.28 13.92 5.94
N ASP A 113 -20.14 13.69 6.58
CA ASP A 113 -18.96 14.54 6.37
C ASP A 113 -18.37 14.32 4.98
N SER A 114 -18.53 15.32 4.12
CA SER A 114 -18.03 15.30 2.74
C SER A 114 -16.50 15.23 2.66
N ASN A 115 -15.78 15.74 3.66
CA ASN A 115 -14.33 15.66 3.70
C ASN A 115 -13.86 14.21 3.84
N ILE A 116 -14.55 13.38 4.64
CA ILE A 116 -14.23 11.97 4.81
C ILE A 116 -14.40 11.21 3.48
N PHE A 117 -15.46 11.47 2.73
CA PHE A 117 -15.65 10.83 1.42
C PHE A 117 -14.63 11.30 0.38
N ASN A 118 -14.24 12.58 0.42
CA ASN A 118 -13.19 13.11 -0.44
C ASN A 118 -11.82 12.47 -0.10
N GLU A 119 -11.49 12.33 1.18
CA GLU A 119 -10.28 11.62 1.61
C GLU A 119 -10.29 10.16 1.15
N LEU A 120 -11.42 9.46 1.29
CA LEU A 120 -11.55 8.08 0.84
C LEU A 120 -11.37 7.95 -0.68
N ARG A 121 -11.89 8.90 -1.45
CA ARG A 121 -11.68 8.95 -2.91
C ARG A 121 -10.22 9.17 -3.24
N ASN A 122 -9.55 10.10 -2.56
CA ASN A 122 -8.12 10.34 -2.74
C ASN A 122 -7.29 9.10 -2.37
N ASP A 123 -7.66 8.38 -1.31
CA ASP A 123 -7.00 7.12 -0.95
C ASP A 123 -7.13 6.07 -2.05
N LEU A 124 -8.31 5.93 -2.67
CA LEU A 124 -8.51 5.02 -3.80
C LEU A 124 -7.66 5.40 -5.02
N GLU A 125 -7.53 6.69 -5.34
CA GLU A 125 -6.67 7.15 -6.43
C GLU A 125 -5.19 6.90 -6.11
N GLU A 126 -4.73 7.16 -4.89
CA GLU A 126 -3.35 6.85 -4.48
C GLU A 126 -3.05 5.34 -4.55
N VAL A 127 -4.03 4.47 -4.25
CA VAL A 127 -3.87 3.01 -4.40
C VAL A 127 -3.70 2.62 -5.87
N LYS A 128 -4.47 3.22 -6.77
CA LYS A 128 -4.31 3.01 -8.22
C LYS A 128 -2.96 3.50 -8.72
N GLU A 129 -2.50 4.66 -8.25
CA GLU A 129 -1.16 5.17 -8.58
C GLU A 129 -0.06 4.22 -8.11
N LEU A 130 -0.14 3.72 -6.88
CA LEU A 130 0.82 2.73 -6.39
C LEU A 130 0.79 1.47 -7.25
N SER A 131 -0.39 0.98 -7.62
CA SER A 131 -0.54 -0.20 -8.49
C SER A 131 0.18 -0.05 -9.83
N LYS A 132 -0.03 1.11 -10.49
CA LYS A 132 0.66 1.43 -11.75
C LYS A 132 2.17 1.47 -11.57
N LEU A 133 2.63 2.14 -10.52
CA LEU A 133 4.05 2.31 -10.24
C LEU A 133 4.75 0.97 -9.94
N VAL A 134 4.15 0.10 -9.13
CA VAL A 134 4.72 -1.22 -8.85
C VAL A 134 4.77 -2.06 -10.13
N THR A 135 3.72 -2.01 -10.96
CA THR A 135 3.69 -2.70 -12.25
C THR A 135 4.78 -2.20 -13.20
N GLU A 136 4.95 -0.89 -13.30
CA GLU A 136 6.02 -0.27 -14.10
C GLU A 136 7.41 -0.69 -13.60
N PHE A 137 7.60 -0.67 -12.28
CA PHE A 137 8.85 -1.08 -11.65
C PHE A 137 9.18 -2.55 -11.93
N LEU A 138 8.21 -3.46 -11.77
CA LEU A 138 8.36 -4.89 -12.07
C LEU A 138 8.69 -5.13 -13.55
N ASN A 139 8.01 -4.42 -14.46
CA ASN A 139 8.29 -4.52 -15.90
C ASN A 139 9.71 -4.06 -16.24
N GLY A 140 10.18 -2.97 -15.62
CA GLY A 140 11.56 -2.51 -15.76
C GLY A 140 12.55 -3.54 -15.23
N LEU A 141 12.28 -4.08 -14.05
CA LEU A 141 13.09 -5.08 -13.36
C LEU A 141 13.23 -6.40 -14.15
N TYR A 142 12.18 -6.83 -14.85
CA TYR A 142 12.21 -8.02 -15.70
C TYR A 142 12.85 -7.81 -17.06
N ARG A 143 12.86 -6.58 -17.59
CA ARG A 143 13.57 -6.24 -18.83
C ARG A 143 15.08 -6.06 -18.64
N SER A 144 15.53 -5.84 -17.40
CA SER A 144 16.94 -5.74 -17.04
C SER A 144 17.61 -7.09 -16.74
N ARG A 145 16.85 -8.19 -16.78
CA ARG A 145 17.38 -9.57 -16.72
C ARG A 145 17.79 -10.02 -18.12
#